data_AF-A0A2H9N7L4-F1
#
_entry.id   AF-A0A2H9N7L4-F1
#
_cell.length_a   1.000
_cell.length_b   1.000
_cell.length_c   1.000
_cell.angle_alpha   90.00
_cell.angle_beta   90.00
_cell.angle_gamma   90.00
#
_symmetry.space_group_name_H-M   'P 1'
#
loop_
_entity.id
_entity.type
_entity.pdbx_description
1 polymer ?
#
loop_
_entity_poly.entity_id
_entity_poly.type
_entity_poly.pdbx_seq_one_letter_code
_entity_poly.pdbx_strand_id
1 'polypeptide(L)'
;MKPLKDFVSQFGGSISLDESLMIKKENRYFLLNESLKKLIMKDVFYVGTYLGKIKNDKFFPSFSLLEMIAERKANKIIVDKKTAWLFICGRDIFKQGIIKLVGS
;
A
#
# COMPACT_ATOMS: atom_id res chain seq x y z
N MET A 1 -13.60 3.12 -3.27
CA MET A 1 -12.27 3.70 -2.96
C MET A 1 -12.04 4.02 -1.50
N LYS A 2 -13.11 4.30 -0.73
CA LYS A 2 -13.07 4.51 0.71
C LYS A 2 -12.09 3.56 1.45
N PRO A 3 -12.04 2.23 1.16
CA PRO A 3 -11.11 1.34 1.85
C PRO A 3 -9.62 1.69 1.70
N LEU A 4 -9.20 2.21 0.54
CA LEU A 4 -7.81 2.56 0.28
C LEU A 4 -7.45 3.90 0.95
N LYS A 5 -8.32 4.89 0.83
CA LYS A 5 -8.15 6.19 1.52
C LYS A 5 -8.16 6.01 3.04
N ASP A 6 -9.09 5.22 3.57
CA ASP A 6 -9.19 4.88 4.99
C ASP A 6 -7.98 4.08 5.47
N PHE A 7 -7.34 3.28 4.61
CA PHE A 7 -6.09 2.59 4.96
C PHE A 7 -4.92 3.57 5.01
N VAL A 8 -4.77 4.44 4.02
CA VAL A 8 -3.68 5.41 3.95
C VAL A 8 -3.74 6.41 5.12
N SER A 9 -4.94 6.84 5.51
CA SER A 9 -5.13 7.79 6.62
C SER A 9 -4.66 7.25 7.97
N GLN A 10 -4.66 5.92 8.16
CA GLN A 10 -4.15 5.29 9.40
C GLN A 10 -2.65 5.55 9.63
N PHE A 11 -1.90 5.88 8.58
CA PHE A 11 -0.48 6.20 8.66
C PHE A 11 -0.21 7.70 8.81
N GLY A 12 -1.23 8.54 9.02
CA GLY A 12 -1.08 10.00 9.00
C GLY A 12 -0.57 10.53 7.65
N GLY A 13 -0.69 9.71 6.59
CA GLY A 13 -0.19 10.02 5.27
C GLY A 13 -1.29 10.42 4.30
N SER A 14 -0.87 10.99 3.18
CA SER A 14 -1.72 11.23 2.03
C SER A 14 -1.08 10.65 0.78
N ILE A 15 -1.90 10.09 -0.10
CA ILE A 15 -1.48 9.63 -1.40
C ILE A 15 -2.34 10.33 -2.45
N SER A 16 -1.69 10.96 -3.43
CA SER A 16 -2.37 11.50 -4.61
C SER A 16 -2.45 10.40 -5.64
N LEU A 17 -3.52 9.61 -5.59
CA LEU A 17 -3.84 8.64 -6.64
C LEU A 17 -4.92 9.25 -7.52
N ASP A 18 -4.68 9.25 -8.83
CA ASP A 18 -5.70 9.60 -9.81
C ASP A 18 -6.78 8.50 -9.83
N GLU A 19 -7.95 8.85 -9.33
CA GLU A 19 -9.10 7.96 -9.24
C GLU A 19 -9.56 7.47 -10.62
N SER A 20 -9.34 8.30 -11.66
CA SER A 20 -9.70 7.97 -13.04
C SER A 20 -8.80 6.89 -13.65
N LEU A 21 -7.63 6.65 -13.06
CA LEU A 21 -6.69 5.60 -13.44
C LEU A 21 -6.82 4.34 -12.58
N MET A 22 -7.72 4.32 -11.60
CA MET A 22 -7.93 3.13 -10.79
C MET A 22 -8.99 2.21 -11.36
N ILE A 23 -8.68 0.91 -11.32
CA ILE A 23 -9.63 -0.14 -11.66
C ILE A 23 -9.83 -1.07 -10.47
N LYS A 24 -11.09 -1.47 -10.26
CA LYS A 24 -11.46 -2.55 -9.36
C LYS A 24 -11.86 -3.76 -10.19
N LYS A 25 -11.23 -4.91 -9.96
CA LYS A 25 -11.68 -6.21 -10.47
C LYS A 25 -11.98 -7.11 -9.28
N GLU A 26 -13.22 -7.56 -9.17
CA GLU A 26 -13.71 -8.33 -8.01
C GLU A 26 -13.39 -7.63 -6.68
N ASN A 27 -12.49 -8.20 -5.88
CA ASN A 27 -12.01 -7.64 -4.62
C ASN A 27 -10.65 -6.94 -4.72
N ARG A 28 -10.03 -6.87 -5.90
CA ARG A 28 -8.67 -6.34 -6.13
C ARG A 28 -8.71 -4.92 -6.70
N TYR A 29 -7.75 -4.11 -6.30
CA TYR A 29 -7.56 -2.73 -6.78
C TYR A 29 -6.24 -2.63 -7.53
N PHE A 30 -6.27 -1.90 -8.65
CA PHE A 30 -5.14 -1.68 -9.52
C PHE A 30 -5.05 -0.20 -9.91
N LEU A 31 -3.84 0.32 -10.04
CA LEU A 31 -3.54 1.63 -10.61
C LEU A 31 -2.97 1.45 -12.00
N LEU A 32 -3.51 2.20 -12.96
CA LEU A 32 -3.04 2.23 -14.33
C LEU A 32 -2.19 3.46 -14.60
N ASN A 33 -1.54 3.45 -15.76
CA ASN A 33 -1.11 4.66 -16.42
C ASN A 33 -2.05 4.97 -17.61
N GLU A 34 -1.96 6.19 -18.15
CA GLU A 34 -2.79 6.64 -19.27
C GLU A 34 -2.66 5.77 -20.52
N SER A 35 -1.48 5.23 -20.77
CA SER A 35 -1.21 4.34 -21.91
C SER A 35 -1.99 3.03 -21.79
N LEU A 36 -1.94 2.39 -20.61
CA LEU A 36 -2.63 1.13 -20.35
C LEU A 36 -4.14 1.31 -20.34
N LYS A 37 -4.65 2.42 -19.79
CA LYS A 37 -6.10 2.71 -19.77
C LYS A 37 -6.73 2.66 -21.16
N LYS A 38 -6.00 3.07 -22.20
CA LYS A 38 -6.46 3.04 -23.61
C LYS A 38 -6.47 1.64 -24.22
N LEU A 39 -5.68 0.71 -23.66
CA LEU A 39 -5.43 -0.63 -24.23
C LEU A 39 -6.21 -1.74 -23.51
N ILE A 40 -6.85 -1.43 -22.39
CA ILE A 40 -7.52 -2.45 -21.58
C ILE A 40 -8.73 -3.01 -22.33
N MET A 41 -8.64 -4.31 -22.61
CA MET A 41 -9.76 -5.12 -23.05
C MET A 41 -10.69 -5.41 -21.86
N LYS A 42 -11.98 -5.65 -22.15
CA LYS A 42 -12.92 -6.15 -21.15
C LYS A 42 -12.45 -7.53 -20.69
N ASP A 43 -12.19 -7.64 -19.39
CA ASP A 43 -11.75 -8.84 -18.65
C ASP A 43 -10.24 -9.18 -18.67
N VAL A 44 -9.50 -8.60 -17.71
CA VAL A 44 -8.05 -8.84 -17.50
C VAL A 44 -7.80 -9.50 -16.16
N PHE A 45 -6.96 -10.54 -16.05
CA PHE A 45 -6.66 -11.16 -14.75
C PHE A 45 -5.81 -10.25 -13.83
N TYR A 46 -4.90 -9.49 -14.43
CA TYR A 46 -4.00 -8.56 -13.76
C TYR A 46 -3.72 -7.38 -14.68
N VAL A 47 -3.59 -6.18 -14.13
CA VAL A 47 -3.29 -4.98 -14.91
C VAL A 47 -2.61 -3.91 -14.06
N GLY A 48 -1.61 -3.23 -14.62
CA GLY A 48 -0.94 -2.11 -13.96
C GLY A 48 -0.32 -2.46 -12.60
N THR A 49 -0.37 -1.53 -11.66
CA THR A 49 0.17 -1.69 -10.30
C THR A 49 -0.91 -2.17 -9.36
N TYR A 50 -0.76 -3.36 -8.80
CA TYR A 50 -1.66 -3.87 -7.78
C TYR A 50 -1.54 -3.08 -6.48
N LEU A 51 -2.67 -2.57 -5.97
CA LEU A 51 -2.72 -1.73 -4.76
C LEU A 51 -3.16 -2.51 -3.51
N GLY A 52 -3.83 -3.64 -3.69
CA GLY A 52 -4.37 -4.43 -2.59
C GLY A 52 -5.74 -5.03 -2.89
N LYS A 53 -6.33 -5.68 -1.89
CA LYS A 53 -7.63 -6.34 -2.01
C LYS A 53 -8.48 -6.25 -0.76
N ILE A 54 -9.77 -6.43 -0.90
CA ILE A 54 -10.67 -6.70 0.22
C ILE A 54 -10.68 -8.20 0.53
N LYS A 55 -10.49 -8.55 1.80
CA LYS A 55 -10.68 -9.91 2.32
C LYS A 55 -11.36 -9.77 3.69
N ASN A 56 -12.47 -10.47 3.90
CA ASN A 56 -13.25 -10.41 5.15
C ASN A 56 -13.55 -8.95 5.60
N ASP A 57 -14.06 -8.15 4.66
CA ASP A 57 -14.39 -6.72 4.86
C ASP A 57 -13.24 -5.80 5.30
N LYS A 58 -12.00 -6.31 5.26
CA LYS A 58 -10.78 -5.54 5.55
C LYS A 58 -9.96 -5.33 4.29
N PHE A 59 -9.37 -4.16 4.16
CA PHE A 59 -8.43 -3.86 3.09
C PHE A 59 -7.05 -4.43 3.45
N PHE A 60 -6.53 -5.29 2.58
CA PHE A 60 -5.19 -5.83 2.63
C PHE A 60 -4.34 -5.13 1.57
N PRO A 61 -3.40 -4.25 1.97
CA PRO A 61 -2.57 -3.50 1.04
C PRO A 61 -1.61 -4.43 0.28
N SER A 62 -1.16 -3.98 -0.89
CA SER A 62 0.02 -4.54 -1.56
C SER A 62 1.31 -3.87 -1.06
N PHE A 63 2.46 -4.50 -1.29
CA PHE A 63 3.75 -3.87 -1.04
C PHE A 63 3.94 -2.60 -1.87
N SER A 64 3.48 -2.57 -3.12
CA SER A 64 3.56 -1.37 -3.97
C SER A 64 2.79 -0.19 -3.38
N LEU A 65 1.62 -0.42 -2.79
CA LEU A 65 0.91 0.66 -2.09
C LEU A 65 1.66 1.12 -0.84
N LEU A 66 2.22 0.19 -0.06
CA LEU A 66 3.01 0.52 1.13
C LEU A 66 4.26 1.33 0.78
N GLU A 67 4.93 1.01 -0.33
CA GLU A 67 6.06 1.76 -0.87
C GLU A 67 5.65 3.19 -1.26
N MET A 68 4.56 3.34 -2.01
CA MET A 68 4.03 4.67 -2.36
C MET A 68 3.68 5.52 -1.13
N ILE A 69 3.15 4.90 -0.07
CA ILE A 69 2.90 5.59 1.21
C ILE A 69 4.23 5.97 1.88
N ALA A 70 5.20 5.07 1.88
CA ALA A 70 6.50 5.25 2.51
C ALA A 70 7.36 6.33 1.84
N GLU A 71 7.21 6.59 0.54
CA GLU A 71 7.87 7.70 -0.16
C GLU A 71 7.31 9.08 0.23
N ARG A 72 6.08 9.12 0.75
CA ARG A 72 5.42 10.36 1.17
C ARG A 72 5.61 10.62 2.67
N LYS A 73 5.04 11.73 3.13
CA LYS A 73 4.93 12.05 4.55
C LYS A 73 3.95 11.05 5.17
N ALA A 74 4.45 10.24 6.10
CA ALA A 74 3.70 9.25 6.85
C ALA A 74 4.39 9.01 8.18
N ASN A 75 3.65 8.46 9.14
CA ASN A 75 4.16 8.00 10.42
C ASN A 75 4.98 6.73 10.19
N LYS A 76 6.26 6.74 10.62
CA LYS A 76 7.23 5.66 10.35
C LYS A 76 7.97 5.26 11.61
N ILE A 77 8.17 3.96 11.77
CA ILE A 77 9.10 3.36 12.72
C ILE A 77 10.29 2.88 11.91
N ILE A 78 11.48 3.37 12.24
CA ILE A 78 12.74 2.95 11.62
C ILE A 78 13.45 2.05 12.61
N VAL A 79 13.85 0.87 12.15
CA VAL A 79 14.47 -0.18 12.96
C VAL A 79 15.87 -0.51 12.48
N ASP A 80 16.67 -1.13 13.34
CA ASP A 80 17.98 -1.66 12.95
C ASP A 80 17.86 -2.84 11.96
N LYS A 81 18.99 -3.22 11.35
CA LYS A 81 19.05 -4.28 10.33
C LYS A 81 18.61 -5.65 10.86
N LYS A 82 18.95 -5.99 12.11
CA LYS A 82 18.60 -7.28 12.73
C LYS A 82 17.08 -7.36 12.95
N THR A 83 16.50 -6.28 13.46
CA THR A 83 15.06 -6.16 13.70
C THR A 83 14.28 -6.16 12.39
N ALA A 84 14.76 -5.44 11.36
CA ALA A 84 14.19 -5.51 10.02
C ALA A 84 14.16 -6.94 9.46
N TRP A 85 15.28 -7.68 9.60
CA TRP A 85 15.36 -9.06 9.16
C TRP A 85 14.34 -9.97 9.87
N LEU A 86 14.27 -9.88 11.21
CA LEU A 86 13.31 -10.66 11.99
C LEU A 86 11.86 -10.33 11.60
N PHE A 87 11.55 -9.06 11.33
CA PHE A 87 10.24 -8.64 10.86
C PHE A 87 9.87 -9.24 9.51
N ILE A 88 10.81 -9.25 8.55
CA ILE A 88 10.61 -9.90 7.25
C ILE A 88 10.35 -11.41 7.42
N CYS A 89 10.97 -12.04 8.41
CA CYS A 89 10.69 -13.44 8.77
C CYS A 89 9.35 -13.65 9.52
N GLY A 90 8.54 -12.61 9.72
CA GLY A 90 7.24 -12.68 10.37
C GLY A 90 7.27 -12.53 11.89
N ARG A 91 8.37 -12.01 12.47
CA ARG A 91 8.46 -11.72 13.91
C ARG A 91 7.99 -10.29 14.20
N ASP A 92 7.47 -10.06 15.39
CA ASP A 92 7.08 -8.74 15.84
C ASP A 92 8.28 -7.80 16.04
N ILE A 93 8.03 -6.49 15.92
CA ILE A 93 9.01 -5.44 16.23
C ILE A 93 8.92 -5.11 17.72
N PHE A 94 10.04 -5.28 18.43
CA PHE A 94 10.17 -4.89 19.84
C PHE A 94 10.91 -3.55 19.99
N LYS A 95 10.65 -2.84 21.10
CA LYS A 95 11.18 -1.50 21.38
C LYS A 95 12.70 -1.39 21.25
N GLN A 96 13.43 -2.45 21.61
CA GLN A 96 14.90 -2.51 21.60
C GLN A 96 15.48 -2.33 20.19
N GLY A 97 14.72 -2.67 19.15
CA GLY A 97 15.15 -2.60 17.76
C GLY A 97 14.82 -1.29 17.05
N ILE A 98 14.11 -0.38 17.71
CA ILE A 98 13.65 0.89 17.13
C ILE A 98 14.76 1.94 17.26
N ILE A 99 15.22 2.48 16.13
CA ILE A 99 16.29 3.48 16.09
C ILE A 99 15.76 4.91 15.90
N LYS A 100 14.58 5.07 15.28
CA LYS A 100 13.99 6.38 15.05
C LYS A 100 12.48 6.29 14.81
N LEU A 101 11.77 7.32 15.24
CA LEU A 101 10.36 7.55 14.96
C LEU A 101 10.21 8.81 14.11
N VAL A 102 9.29 8.80 13.15
CA VAL A 102 8.94 9.95 12.31
C VAL A 102 7.43 10.08 12.31
N GLY A 103 6.91 11.30 12.52
CA GLY A 103 5.48 11.57 12.58
C GLY A 103 4.91 11.51 14.01
N SER A 104 3.58 11.66 14.12
CA SER A 104 2.84 11.82 15.38
C SER A 104 1.38 11.46 15.17
#